data_AF-A0A7K3LW35-F1
#
_entry.id   AF-A0A7K3LW35-F1
#
_cell.length_a   1.000
_cell.length_b   1.000
_cell.length_c   1.000
_cell.angle_alpha   90.00
_cell.angle_beta   90.00
_cell.angle_gamma   90.00
#
_symmetry.space_group_name_H-M   'P 1'
#
loop_
_entity.id
_entity.type
_entity.pdbx_description
1 polymer ?
#
loop_
_entity_poly.entity_id
_entity_poly.type
_entity_poly.pdbx_seq_one_letter_code
_entity_poly.pdbx_strand_id
1 'polypeptide(L)'
;MTTKFADLKAKAHEEGAKAWRDGEARCPYASSDLAQAWYAGWNEAQEWAVTGNRIPAEDGVYADITDTVYHSDRHSLSSSGAKTILEPGGPAVLRWAPAKTSAAFDYGHAAHELVLGKGSGIAVVDAKDWRTKDAKAAQDAARDAGKTPMLRKDYDRAEELAAAVKSHPLGEVLFSEGVAEQSIWAHDELSGARIRCRPDWWVSSTFIDLKTATDPGRFDRAIEDYSYHLSAAYYLHVARSIGVQVDSFILIAVGKTSPFLVDVCELSSKDLSIGQELTRAAIDLFAHCQRADTWPGLPAELRTATLPDRIRYRADIAIQRATTTITEGTRA
;
A
#
# COMPACT_ATOMS: atom_id res chain seq x y z
N MET A 1 23.51 -25.39 -5.47
CA MET A 1 23.29 -24.22 -4.56
C MET A 1 21.81 -23.97 -4.29
N THR A 2 20.91 -24.32 -5.23
CA THR A 2 19.44 -24.46 -5.03
C THR A 2 19.03 -25.14 -3.72
N THR A 3 19.83 -26.10 -3.23
CA THR A 3 19.70 -26.69 -1.90
C THR A 3 19.45 -25.66 -0.81
N LYS A 4 20.22 -24.57 -0.74
CA LYS A 4 20.26 -23.68 0.44
C LYS A 4 18.90 -23.07 0.81
N PHE A 5 18.05 -22.74 -0.17
CA PHE A 5 16.71 -22.19 0.09
C PHE A 5 15.68 -23.30 0.33
N ALA A 6 15.82 -24.45 -0.33
CA ALA A 6 15.02 -25.64 -0.05
C ALA A 6 15.30 -26.19 1.37
N ASP A 7 16.55 -26.24 1.79
CA ASP A 7 17.00 -26.67 3.12
C ASP A 7 16.49 -25.72 4.21
N LEU A 8 16.55 -24.40 3.98
CA LEU A 8 15.98 -23.39 4.89
C LEU A 8 14.45 -23.53 5.00
N LYS A 9 13.74 -23.66 3.87
CA LYS A 9 12.28 -23.81 3.86
C LYS A 9 11.84 -25.15 4.47
N ALA A 10 12.53 -26.25 4.17
CA ALA A 10 12.25 -27.59 4.69
C ALA A 10 12.54 -27.68 6.19
N LYS A 11 13.65 -27.10 6.67
CA LYS A 11 13.96 -27.08 8.10
C LYS A 11 12.93 -26.29 8.91
N ALA A 12 12.54 -25.11 8.43
CA ALA A 12 11.46 -24.32 9.03
C ALA A 12 10.10 -25.06 8.98
N HIS A 13 9.87 -25.88 7.95
CA HIS A 13 8.68 -26.75 7.85
C HIS A 13 8.71 -27.92 8.83
N GLU A 14 9.83 -28.63 8.97
CA GLU A 14 9.90 -29.86 9.78
C GLU A 14 9.93 -29.56 11.27
N GLU A 15 10.65 -28.50 11.67
CA GLU A 15 10.64 -27.98 13.05
C GLU A 15 9.22 -27.55 13.44
N GLY A 16 8.52 -26.79 12.59
CA GLY A 16 7.17 -26.32 12.86
C GLY A 16 6.03 -27.35 12.62
N ALA A 17 6.20 -28.33 11.73
CA ALA A 17 5.16 -29.34 11.48
C ALA A 17 5.12 -30.39 12.60
N LYS A 18 6.27 -30.67 13.22
CA LYS A 18 6.35 -31.33 14.51
C LYS A 18 5.63 -30.48 15.56
N ALA A 19 6.01 -29.20 15.66
CA ALA A 19 5.40 -28.24 16.56
C ALA A 19 3.85 -28.24 16.43
N TRP A 20 3.27 -28.17 15.23
CA TRP A 20 1.79 -28.10 15.04
C TRP A 20 1.04 -29.35 15.53
N ARG A 21 1.70 -30.49 15.70
CA ARG A 21 1.09 -31.71 16.30
C ARG A 21 1.25 -31.75 17.81
N ASP A 22 2.35 -31.21 18.33
CA ASP A 22 2.70 -31.23 19.77
C ASP A 22 2.15 -30.00 20.52
N GLY A 23 1.81 -28.90 19.82
CA GLY A 23 1.15 -27.70 20.37
C GLY A 23 1.67 -26.32 19.90
N GLU A 24 2.67 -26.26 19.02
CA GLU A 24 3.59 -25.12 18.82
C GLU A 24 3.75 -24.58 17.35
N ALA A 25 3.09 -25.17 16.33
CA ALA A 25 2.66 -24.61 15.00
C ALA A 25 3.55 -24.42 13.70
N ARG A 26 2.83 -24.41 12.51
CA ARG A 26 3.18 -24.14 11.06
C ARG A 26 4.11 -25.15 10.32
N CYS A 27 3.94 -25.63 9.08
CA CYS A 27 2.98 -25.50 7.95
C CYS A 27 3.18 -26.67 6.91
N PRO A 28 2.35 -26.83 5.83
CA PRO A 28 2.34 -28.09 5.04
C PRO A 28 2.61 -28.06 3.50
N TYR A 29 2.75 -26.91 2.81
CA TYR A 29 2.74 -26.88 1.33
C TYR A 29 4.11 -26.99 0.62
N ALA A 30 4.48 -28.20 0.18
CA ALA A 30 5.51 -28.45 -0.82
C ALA A 30 5.21 -29.74 -1.63
N SER A 31 5.52 -29.71 -2.94
CA SER A 31 5.43 -30.83 -3.92
C SER A 31 4.10 -31.60 -4.03
N SER A 32 3.29 -31.22 -5.02
CA SER A 32 2.34 -32.12 -5.71
C SER A 32 2.18 -31.69 -7.17
N ASP A 33 1.85 -32.61 -8.07
CA ASP A 33 1.80 -32.33 -9.52
C ASP A 33 0.68 -31.33 -9.90
N LEU A 34 -0.33 -31.20 -9.03
CA LEU A 34 -1.34 -30.14 -9.08
C LEU A 34 -0.70 -28.74 -9.12
N ALA A 35 0.41 -28.51 -8.42
CA ALA A 35 1.10 -27.23 -8.47
C ALA A 35 1.73 -26.98 -9.85
N GLN A 36 2.31 -27.99 -10.50
CA GLN A 36 2.89 -27.81 -11.84
C GLN A 36 1.82 -27.67 -12.93
N ALA A 37 0.71 -28.42 -12.83
CA ALA A 37 -0.46 -28.21 -13.69
C ALA A 37 -1.04 -26.80 -13.51
N TRP A 38 -1.08 -26.29 -12.27
CA TRP A 38 -1.51 -24.93 -11.97
C TRP A 38 -0.53 -23.87 -12.52
N TYR A 39 0.79 -24.05 -12.41
CA TYR A 39 1.77 -23.14 -13.02
C TYR A 39 1.75 -23.15 -14.57
N ALA A 40 1.44 -24.29 -15.20
CA ALA A 40 1.23 -24.35 -16.65
C ALA A 40 -0.03 -23.56 -17.04
N GLY A 41 -1.16 -23.83 -16.37
CA GLY A 41 -2.41 -23.09 -16.57
C GLY A 41 -2.30 -21.60 -16.24
N TRP A 42 -1.45 -21.20 -15.29
CA TRP A 42 -1.21 -19.79 -14.93
C TRP A 42 -0.59 -18.99 -16.09
N ASN A 43 0.22 -19.63 -16.93
CA ASN A 43 0.81 -19.01 -18.12
C ASN A 43 -0.08 -19.14 -19.37
N GLU A 44 -0.85 -20.24 -19.53
CA GLU A 44 -1.72 -20.43 -20.70
C GLU A 44 -3.11 -19.78 -20.56
N ALA A 45 -3.62 -19.56 -19.34
CA ALA A 45 -4.94 -18.96 -19.10
C ALA A 45 -4.91 -17.43 -18.90
N GLN A 46 -3.72 -16.80 -18.83
CA GLN A 46 -3.59 -15.35 -18.79
C GLN A 46 -3.42 -14.76 -20.21
N GLU A 47 -4.50 -14.74 -20.98
CA GLU A 47 -4.64 -13.69 -22.01
C GLU A 47 -4.71 -12.34 -21.29
N TRP A 48 -3.57 -11.66 -21.12
CA TRP A 48 -3.54 -10.29 -20.63
C TRP A 48 -4.32 -9.40 -21.61
N ALA A 49 -5.54 -9.03 -21.22
CA ALA A 49 -6.41 -8.25 -22.08
C ALA A 49 -5.83 -6.83 -22.25
N VAL A 50 -5.15 -6.61 -23.38
CA VAL A 50 -4.61 -5.30 -23.80
C VAL A 50 -5.77 -4.37 -24.14
N THR A 51 -6.43 -3.89 -23.09
CA THR A 51 -7.53 -2.93 -23.16
C THR A 51 -6.93 -1.53 -23.28
N GLY A 52 -7.16 -0.90 -24.44
CA GLY A 52 -6.73 0.48 -24.66
C GLY A 52 -7.28 1.42 -23.59
N ASN A 53 -6.49 2.44 -23.22
CA ASN A 53 -6.54 3.24 -21.99
C ASN A 53 -7.94 3.72 -21.51
N ARG A 54 -8.72 2.81 -20.90
CA ARG A 54 -10.04 3.04 -20.29
C ARG A 54 -10.26 2.02 -19.17
N ILE A 55 -11.19 2.29 -18.25
CA ILE A 55 -11.57 1.33 -17.21
C ILE A 55 -12.16 0.08 -17.90
N PRO A 56 -11.69 -1.16 -17.62
CA PRO A 56 -12.26 -2.37 -18.19
C PRO A 56 -13.74 -2.55 -17.83
N ALA A 57 -14.52 -3.20 -18.68
CA ALA A 57 -15.90 -3.58 -18.37
C ALA A 57 -15.96 -4.91 -17.59
N GLU A 58 -15.26 -5.92 -18.10
CA GLU A 58 -15.17 -7.25 -17.52
C GLU A 58 -14.22 -7.32 -16.32
N ASP A 59 -14.23 -8.44 -15.62
CA ASP A 59 -13.28 -8.76 -14.57
C ASP A 59 -12.05 -9.50 -15.13
N GLY A 60 -10.91 -9.43 -14.43
CA GLY A 60 -9.66 -10.04 -14.88
C GLY A 60 -8.41 -9.22 -14.53
N VAL A 61 -7.28 -9.62 -15.14
CA VAL A 61 -5.95 -9.00 -14.98
C VAL A 61 -5.59 -8.19 -16.23
N TYR A 62 -5.12 -6.97 -16.02
CA TYR A 62 -4.86 -5.98 -17.08
C TYR A 62 -3.48 -5.32 -16.86
N ALA A 63 -2.56 -5.51 -17.81
CA ALA A 63 -1.18 -5.03 -17.70
C ALA A 63 -1.03 -3.52 -17.96
N ASP A 64 -1.76 -2.98 -18.95
CA ASP A 64 -1.45 -1.69 -19.58
C ASP A 64 -2.40 -0.54 -19.21
N ILE A 65 -3.12 -0.67 -18.09
CA ILE A 65 -3.98 0.43 -17.60
C ILE A 65 -3.11 1.52 -16.98
N THR A 66 -3.20 2.76 -17.49
CA THR A 66 -2.46 3.89 -16.90
C THR A 66 -2.93 4.20 -15.47
N ASP A 67 -2.02 4.74 -14.65
CA ASP A 67 -2.31 5.25 -13.30
C ASP A 67 -3.54 6.16 -13.27
N THR A 68 -3.61 7.12 -14.19
CA THR A 68 -4.72 8.08 -14.31
C THR A 68 -6.06 7.38 -14.55
N VAL A 69 -6.10 6.32 -15.35
CA VAL A 69 -7.33 5.54 -15.57
C VAL A 69 -7.68 4.72 -14.33
N TYR A 70 -6.73 4.01 -13.73
CA TYR A 70 -6.93 3.23 -12.49
C TYR A 70 -7.44 4.10 -11.32
N HIS A 71 -6.97 5.33 -11.20
CA HIS A 71 -7.43 6.28 -10.17
C HIS A 71 -8.67 7.11 -10.55
N SER A 72 -9.08 7.12 -11.82
CA SER A 72 -10.35 7.74 -12.24
C SER A 72 -11.60 6.91 -11.91
N ASP A 73 -11.46 5.59 -11.70
CA ASP A 73 -12.59 4.71 -11.41
C ASP A 73 -13.23 5.03 -10.03
N ARG A 74 -14.45 5.57 -10.09
CA ARG A 74 -15.32 5.89 -8.94
C ARG A 74 -16.42 4.84 -8.70
N HIS A 75 -16.50 3.79 -9.53
CA HIS A 75 -17.57 2.81 -9.53
C HIS A 75 -17.15 1.47 -8.90
N SER A 76 -15.86 1.14 -8.92
CA SER A 76 -15.30 0.06 -8.08
C SER A 76 -14.62 0.60 -6.81
N LEU A 77 -14.57 -0.22 -5.78
CA LEU A 77 -13.81 0.04 -4.55
C LEU A 77 -12.35 -0.38 -4.73
N SER A 78 -11.40 0.42 -4.25
CA SER A 78 -9.98 0.05 -4.11
C SER A 78 -9.60 -0.14 -2.65
N SER A 79 -8.46 -0.74 -2.35
CA SER A 79 -7.93 -0.84 -0.96
C SER A 79 -7.84 0.53 -0.24
N SER A 80 -7.41 1.58 -0.94
CA SER A 80 -7.39 2.93 -0.37
C SER A 80 -8.80 3.50 -0.17
N GLY A 81 -9.76 3.13 -1.02
CA GLY A 81 -11.19 3.39 -0.81
C GLY A 81 -11.77 2.60 0.36
N ALA A 82 -11.35 1.36 0.56
CA ALA A 82 -11.79 0.47 1.64
C ALA A 82 -11.29 0.92 3.01
N LYS A 83 -10.09 1.50 3.10
CA LYS A 83 -9.67 2.28 4.29
C LYS A 83 -10.58 3.50 4.47
N THR A 84 -10.72 4.30 3.41
CA THR A 84 -11.47 5.57 3.45
C THR A 84 -12.93 5.39 3.89
N ILE A 85 -13.61 4.31 3.49
CA ILE A 85 -15.03 4.09 3.80
C ILE A 85 -15.29 3.68 5.25
N LEU A 86 -14.30 3.08 5.94
CA LEU A 86 -14.42 2.68 7.34
C LEU A 86 -14.15 3.82 8.34
N GLU A 87 -13.57 4.93 7.88
CA GLU A 87 -13.36 6.12 8.70
C GLU A 87 -14.70 6.80 9.10
N PRO A 88 -14.75 7.59 10.20
CA PRO A 88 -15.94 8.35 10.57
C PRO A 88 -16.38 9.34 9.46
N GLY A 89 -17.55 9.10 8.85
CA GLY A 89 -18.04 9.83 7.68
C GLY A 89 -17.37 9.41 6.34
N GLY A 90 -16.66 8.29 6.35
CA GLY A 90 -15.95 7.70 5.23
C GLY A 90 -16.74 7.52 3.93
N PRO A 91 -18.01 7.07 3.95
CA PRO A 91 -18.83 6.97 2.74
C PRO A 91 -19.00 8.30 2.01
N ALA A 92 -19.31 9.37 2.74
CA ALA A 92 -19.40 10.73 2.18
C ALA A 92 -18.06 11.20 1.60
N VAL A 93 -16.94 10.92 2.29
CA VAL A 93 -15.59 11.25 1.81
C VAL A 93 -15.27 10.50 0.51
N LEU A 94 -15.52 9.18 0.46
CA LEU A 94 -15.26 8.37 -0.73
C LEU A 94 -16.07 8.84 -1.95
N ARG A 95 -17.36 9.18 -1.75
CA ARG A 95 -18.28 9.61 -2.81
C ARG A 95 -17.98 11.01 -3.34
N TRP A 96 -17.73 11.98 -2.47
CA TRP A 96 -17.70 13.40 -2.84
C TRP A 96 -16.35 14.11 -2.73
N ALA A 97 -15.31 13.49 -2.14
CA ALA A 97 -14.01 14.14 -2.08
C ALA A 97 -13.38 14.30 -3.49
N PRO A 98 -12.74 15.46 -3.78
CA PRO A 98 -11.92 15.62 -4.96
C PRO A 98 -10.72 14.66 -4.90
N ALA A 99 -10.15 14.33 -6.07
CA ALA A 99 -8.93 13.55 -6.13
C ALA A 99 -7.77 14.30 -5.42
N LYS A 100 -6.98 13.61 -4.60
CA LYS A 100 -5.87 14.20 -3.84
C LYS A 100 -4.66 14.44 -4.75
N THR A 101 -4.62 15.57 -5.44
CA THR A 101 -3.37 16.05 -6.07
C THR A 101 -2.39 16.48 -4.99
N SER A 102 -1.17 15.94 -5.01
CA SER A 102 -0.20 16.16 -3.91
C SER A 102 1.24 16.00 -4.39
N ALA A 103 1.94 17.13 -4.51
CA ALA A 103 3.38 17.18 -4.82
C ALA A 103 4.27 16.59 -3.70
N ALA A 104 3.70 16.22 -2.55
CA ALA A 104 4.41 15.50 -1.51
C ALA A 104 4.66 14.02 -1.87
N PHE A 105 4.09 13.52 -2.97
CA PHE A 105 4.33 12.17 -3.48
C PHE A 105 5.42 12.09 -4.55
N ASP A 106 5.90 13.21 -5.12
CA ASP A 106 6.83 13.22 -6.28
C ASP A 106 8.08 12.33 -6.05
N TYR A 107 8.69 12.36 -4.86
CA TYR A 107 9.81 11.47 -4.49
C TYR A 107 9.39 10.00 -4.30
N GLY A 108 8.18 9.76 -3.79
CA GLY A 108 7.64 8.41 -3.58
C GLY A 108 7.33 7.70 -4.89
N HIS A 109 6.67 8.39 -5.83
CA HIS A 109 6.42 7.86 -7.17
C HIS A 109 7.71 7.61 -7.94
N ALA A 110 8.67 8.55 -7.90
CA ALA A 110 9.97 8.34 -8.54
C ALA A 110 10.73 7.12 -7.98
N ALA A 111 10.70 6.93 -6.66
CA ALA A 111 11.29 5.76 -6.01
C ALA A 111 10.59 4.44 -6.41
N HIS A 112 9.26 4.43 -6.53
CA HIS A 112 8.53 3.27 -7.07
C HIS A 112 8.89 3.02 -8.54
N GLU A 113 8.85 4.04 -9.41
CA GLU A 113 9.15 3.90 -10.83
C GLU A 113 10.57 3.33 -11.09
N LEU A 114 11.56 3.77 -10.31
CA LEU A 114 12.95 3.28 -10.40
C LEU A 114 13.13 1.85 -9.84
N VAL A 115 12.32 1.42 -8.87
CA VAL A 115 12.32 0.01 -8.40
C VAL A 115 11.55 -0.88 -9.38
N LEU A 116 10.34 -0.51 -9.76
CA LEU A 116 9.43 -1.34 -10.56
C LEU A 116 9.75 -1.31 -12.07
N GLY A 117 10.51 -0.32 -12.54
CA GLY A 117 10.80 -0.12 -13.98
C GLY A 117 9.59 0.33 -14.80
N LYS A 118 8.51 0.77 -14.13
CA LYS A 118 7.21 1.11 -14.72
C LYS A 118 6.59 2.27 -13.96
N GLY A 119 5.96 3.20 -14.68
CA GLY A 119 5.38 4.42 -14.15
C GLY A 119 5.08 5.43 -15.28
N SER A 120 4.76 6.67 -14.91
CA SER A 120 4.38 7.74 -15.87
C SER A 120 5.57 8.48 -16.49
N GLY A 121 6.78 8.23 -15.99
CA GLY A 121 8.02 8.85 -16.45
C GLY A 121 8.49 9.98 -15.53
N ILE A 122 9.73 9.91 -15.07
CA ILE A 122 10.40 11.00 -14.37
C ILE A 122 10.96 12.04 -15.38
N ALA A 123 10.86 13.32 -15.02
CA ALA A 123 11.49 14.44 -15.73
C ALA A 123 12.51 15.12 -14.81
N VAL A 124 13.79 14.81 -15.00
CA VAL A 124 14.87 15.36 -14.17
C VAL A 124 15.23 16.78 -14.63
N VAL A 125 15.21 17.71 -13.69
CA VAL A 125 15.51 19.14 -13.88
C VAL A 125 16.79 19.48 -13.16
N ASP A 126 17.78 19.97 -13.92
CA ASP A 126 19.09 20.38 -13.43
C ASP A 126 19.05 21.77 -12.77
N ALA A 127 18.36 21.84 -11.63
CA ALA A 127 18.22 23.04 -10.80
C ALA A 127 18.52 22.74 -9.32
N LYS A 128 18.97 23.77 -8.58
CA LYS A 128 19.23 23.67 -7.14
C LYS A 128 17.94 23.54 -6.32
N ASP A 129 16.93 24.30 -6.70
CA ASP A 129 15.60 24.35 -6.10
C ASP A 129 14.58 24.94 -7.09
N TRP A 130 13.28 24.81 -6.78
CA TRP A 130 12.17 25.29 -7.61
C TRP A 130 11.90 26.81 -7.50
N ARG A 131 12.92 27.65 -7.20
CA ARG A 131 12.71 29.10 -6.97
C ARG A 131 12.85 29.96 -8.22
N THR A 132 13.68 29.56 -9.19
CA THR A 132 13.87 30.33 -10.44
C THR A 132 12.63 30.21 -11.33
N LYS A 133 12.48 31.13 -12.31
CA LYS A 133 11.39 31.04 -13.29
C LYS A 133 11.55 29.79 -14.17
N ASP A 134 12.79 29.51 -14.56
CA ASP A 134 13.11 28.45 -15.53
C ASP A 134 12.90 27.05 -14.90
N ALA A 135 13.26 26.89 -13.63
CA ALA A 135 12.99 25.65 -12.89
C ALA A 135 11.47 25.40 -12.73
N LYS A 136 10.67 26.45 -12.53
CA LYS A 136 9.20 26.33 -12.48
C LYS A 136 8.60 26.01 -13.85
N ALA A 137 9.03 26.70 -14.91
CA ALA A 137 8.60 26.40 -16.27
C ALA A 137 8.93 24.95 -16.67
N ALA A 138 10.08 24.41 -16.25
CA ALA A 138 10.43 23.00 -16.42
C ALA A 138 9.57 22.06 -15.54
N GLN A 139 9.23 22.48 -14.30
CA GLN A 139 8.35 21.71 -13.42
C GLN A 139 6.93 21.58 -13.99
N ASP A 140 6.39 22.67 -14.52
CA ASP A 140 5.04 22.74 -15.05
C ASP A 140 4.96 22.02 -16.41
N ALA A 141 5.92 22.25 -17.32
CA ALA A 141 6.00 21.53 -18.60
C ALA A 141 6.19 20.01 -18.45
N ALA A 142 6.84 19.54 -17.38
CA ALA A 142 6.90 18.12 -17.05
C ALA A 142 5.54 17.57 -16.63
N ARG A 143 4.77 18.30 -15.80
CA ARG A 143 3.42 17.91 -15.38
C ARG A 143 2.42 17.94 -16.54
N ASP A 144 2.51 18.93 -17.42
CA ASP A 144 1.73 19.00 -18.65
C ASP A 144 2.02 17.82 -19.59
N ALA A 145 3.25 17.28 -19.55
CA ALA A 145 3.65 16.05 -20.25
C ALA A 145 3.32 14.76 -19.47
N GLY A 146 2.58 14.83 -18.36
CA GLY A 146 2.20 13.69 -17.52
C GLY A 146 3.31 13.10 -16.63
N LYS A 147 4.47 13.76 -16.58
CA LYS A 147 5.68 13.27 -15.90
C LYS A 147 5.83 13.80 -14.48
N THR A 148 6.57 13.06 -13.66
CA THR A 148 6.96 13.49 -12.30
C THR A 148 8.19 14.42 -12.39
N PRO A 149 8.09 15.72 -12.08
CA PRO A 149 9.24 16.62 -12.10
C PRO A 149 10.13 16.42 -10.87
N MET A 150 11.43 16.22 -11.09
CA MET A 150 12.38 15.92 -10.01
C MET A 150 13.66 16.73 -10.16
N LEU A 151 14.22 17.24 -9.07
CA LEU A 151 15.54 17.90 -9.12
C LEU A 151 16.63 16.82 -9.17
N ARG A 152 17.72 17.06 -9.92
CA ARG A 152 18.88 16.14 -10.05
C ARG A 152 19.25 15.43 -8.74
N LYS A 153 19.63 16.21 -7.72
CA LYS A 153 20.00 15.75 -6.36
C LYS A 153 18.99 14.80 -5.68
N ASP A 154 17.71 14.92 -6.02
CA ASP A 154 16.62 14.13 -5.43
C ASP A 154 16.37 12.87 -6.27
N TYR A 155 16.61 12.95 -7.60
CA TYR A 155 16.63 11.81 -8.52
C TYR A 155 17.82 10.88 -8.25
N ASP A 156 19.03 11.41 -8.14
CA ASP A 156 20.25 10.62 -7.86
C ASP A 156 20.08 9.80 -6.56
N ARG A 157 19.49 10.45 -5.54
CA ARG A 157 19.12 9.84 -4.25
C ARG A 157 17.99 8.79 -4.37
N ALA A 158 17.10 8.92 -5.34
CA ALA A 158 16.07 7.92 -5.62
C ALA A 158 16.63 6.71 -6.39
N GLU A 159 17.66 6.90 -7.24
CA GLU A 159 18.45 5.80 -7.82
C GLU A 159 19.24 5.05 -6.73
N GLU A 160 19.89 5.75 -5.79
CA GLU A 160 20.54 5.11 -4.62
C GLU A 160 19.55 4.27 -3.79
N LEU A 161 18.34 4.80 -3.55
CA LEU A 161 17.27 4.11 -2.84
C LEU A 161 16.78 2.87 -3.62
N ALA A 162 16.55 3.00 -4.93
CA ALA A 162 16.09 1.89 -5.76
C ALA A 162 17.15 0.79 -5.90
N ALA A 163 18.43 1.18 -5.97
CA ALA A 163 19.56 0.26 -5.89
C ALA A 163 19.58 -0.49 -4.56
N ALA A 164 19.42 0.21 -3.42
CA ALA A 164 19.40 -0.42 -2.09
C ALA A 164 18.27 -1.45 -1.94
N VAL A 165 17.09 -1.21 -2.51
CA VAL A 165 15.99 -2.20 -2.57
C VAL A 165 16.38 -3.40 -3.40
N LYS A 166 16.93 -3.19 -4.60
CA LYS A 166 17.31 -4.27 -5.54
C LYS A 166 18.55 -5.07 -5.09
N SER A 167 19.45 -4.48 -4.31
CA SER A 167 20.64 -5.15 -3.75
C SER A 167 20.41 -5.72 -2.35
N HIS A 168 19.22 -5.55 -1.76
CA HIS A 168 18.87 -6.24 -0.52
C HIS A 168 18.74 -7.75 -0.80
N PRO A 169 19.29 -8.68 0.02
CA PRO A 169 19.31 -10.11 -0.32
C PRO A 169 17.94 -10.78 -0.56
N LEU A 170 16.85 -10.20 -0.04
CA LEU A 170 15.48 -10.62 -0.39
C LEU A 170 14.94 -9.85 -1.61
N GLY A 171 15.34 -8.59 -1.80
CA GLY A 171 14.94 -7.79 -2.96
C GLY A 171 15.55 -8.30 -4.27
N GLU A 172 16.81 -8.74 -4.24
CA GLU A 172 17.48 -9.37 -5.38
C GLU A 172 16.70 -10.59 -5.91
N VAL A 173 16.12 -11.40 -5.00
CA VAL A 173 15.32 -12.59 -5.32
C VAL A 173 13.87 -12.24 -5.68
N LEU A 174 13.30 -11.19 -5.07
CA LEU A 174 11.90 -10.78 -5.29
C LEU A 174 11.70 -9.95 -6.56
N PHE A 175 12.72 -9.24 -7.04
CA PHE A 175 12.70 -8.40 -8.24
C PHE A 175 13.50 -8.97 -9.42
N SER A 176 14.07 -10.19 -9.32
CA SER A 176 14.73 -10.85 -10.47
C SER A 176 13.75 -11.33 -11.54
N GLU A 177 12.53 -11.66 -11.12
CA GLU A 177 11.43 -12.15 -11.96
C GLU A 177 10.10 -11.53 -11.48
N GLY A 178 9.08 -11.52 -12.33
CA GLY A 178 7.76 -10.96 -12.04
C GLY A 178 7.38 -9.78 -12.94
N VAL A 179 6.28 -9.12 -12.58
CA VAL A 179 5.66 -8.05 -13.38
C VAL A 179 5.14 -6.91 -12.51
N ALA A 180 5.37 -5.68 -12.96
CA ALA A 180 4.96 -4.46 -12.26
C ALA A 180 3.52 -4.03 -12.56
N GLU A 181 2.84 -3.49 -11.55
CA GLU A 181 1.55 -2.79 -11.63
C GLU A 181 0.41 -3.53 -12.36
N GLN A 182 0.37 -4.86 -12.27
CA GLN A 182 -0.73 -5.64 -12.83
C GLN A 182 -2.04 -5.23 -12.15
N SER A 183 -3.01 -4.78 -12.94
CA SER A 183 -4.24 -4.17 -12.43
C SER A 183 -5.38 -5.16 -12.50
N ILE A 184 -6.05 -5.40 -11.37
CA ILE A 184 -7.08 -6.43 -11.24
C ILE A 184 -8.42 -5.77 -10.96
N TRP A 185 -9.46 -6.12 -11.72
CA TRP A 185 -10.86 -5.84 -11.40
C TRP A 185 -11.61 -7.16 -11.16
N ALA A 186 -12.52 -7.16 -10.20
CA ALA A 186 -13.42 -8.25 -9.89
C ALA A 186 -14.78 -7.72 -9.41
N HIS A 187 -15.84 -8.52 -9.51
CA HIS A 187 -17.03 -8.36 -8.67
C HIS A 187 -16.93 -9.28 -7.45
N ASP A 188 -17.27 -8.74 -6.28
CA ASP A 188 -17.33 -9.51 -5.04
C ASP A 188 -18.56 -10.42 -5.04
N GLU A 189 -18.34 -11.74 -5.03
CA GLU A 189 -19.37 -12.79 -5.17
C GLU A 189 -20.58 -12.63 -4.23
N LEU A 190 -20.36 -12.13 -3.01
CA LEU A 190 -21.39 -12.04 -1.97
C LEU A 190 -22.23 -10.76 -2.05
N SER A 191 -21.59 -9.63 -2.38
CA SER A 191 -22.23 -8.31 -2.35
C SER A 191 -22.60 -7.76 -3.72
N GLY A 192 -22.03 -8.31 -4.80
CA GLY A 192 -22.14 -7.80 -6.17
C GLY A 192 -21.39 -6.48 -6.41
N ALA A 193 -20.67 -5.94 -5.42
CA ALA A 193 -19.90 -4.71 -5.60
C ALA A 193 -18.62 -4.97 -6.41
N ARG A 194 -18.31 -4.06 -7.32
CA ARG A 194 -17.06 -4.11 -8.07
C ARG A 194 -15.90 -3.65 -7.19
N ILE A 195 -14.78 -4.37 -7.25
CA ILE A 195 -13.57 -4.17 -6.45
C ILE A 195 -12.34 -4.19 -7.36
N ARG A 196 -11.26 -3.48 -6.99
CA ARG A 196 -10.00 -3.48 -7.74
C ARG A 196 -8.75 -3.39 -6.86
N CYS A 197 -7.65 -3.95 -7.35
CA CYS A 197 -6.32 -3.78 -6.76
C CYS A 197 -5.23 -3.64 -7.83
N ARG A 198 -4.02 -3.28 -7.39
CA ARG A 198 -2.80 -3.20 -8.19
C ARG A 198 -1.62 -3.47 -7.25
N PRO A 199 -1.08 -4.71 -7.17
CA PRO A 199 0.25 -4.94 -6.59
C PRO A 199 1.30 -4.04 -7.26
N ASP A 200 2.24 -3.52 -6.47
CA ASP A 200 3.42 -2.83 -7.01
C ASP A 200 4.21 -3.81 -7.90
N TRP A 201 4.43 -5.02 -7.38
CA TRP A 201 5.06 -6.13 -8.10
C TRP A 201 4.35 -7.46 -7.80
N TRP A 202 4.24 -8.32 -8.82
CA TRP A 202 3.70 -9.67 -8.71
C TRP A 202 4.71 -10.67 -9.28
N VAL A 203 5.16 -11.61 -8.43
CA VAL A 203 6.09 -12.68 -8.79
C VAL A 203 5.54 -14.02 -8.29
N SER A 204 5.36 -14.99 -9.20
CA SER A 204 4.75 -16.30 -8.86
C SER A 204 3.42 -16.15 -8.10
N SER A 205 3.19 -16.88 -7.01
CA SER A 205 2.05 -16.73 -6.10
C SER A 205 2.24 -15.65 -5.02
N THR A 206 3.12 -14.66 -5.22
CA THR A 206 3.41 -13.59 -4.24
C THR A 206 3.11 -12.20 -4.80
N PHE A 207 2.36 -11.42 -4.02
CA PHE A 207 2.22 -9.97 -4.22
C PHE A 207 3.21 -9.20 -3.34
N ILE A 208 3.70 -8.08 -3.87
CA ILE A 208 4.58 -7.16 -3.14
C ILE A 208 3.97 -5.75 -3.16
N ASP A 209 4.07 -5.07 -2.02
CA ASP A 209 3.63 -3.70 -1.79
C ASP A 209 4.81 -2.91 -1.20
N LEU A 210 5.45 -2.09 -2.03
CA LEU A 210 6.64 -1.30 -1.69
C LEU A 210 6.21 -0.03 -0.98
N LYS A 211 6.93 0.42 0.07
CA LYS A 211 6.59 1.65 0.81
C LYS A 211 7.85 2.41 1.20
N THR A 212 7.86 3.71 0.90
CA THR A 212 8.95 4.61 1.34
C THR A 212 8.68 5.10 2.78
N ALA A 213 9.42 4.55 3.73
CA ALA A 213 9.26 4.76 5.16
C ALA A 213 10.14 5.89 5.73
N THR A 214 9.74 6.43 6.89
CA THR A 214 10.56 7.35 7.69
C THR A 214 11.48 6.60 8.65
N ASP A 215 10.98 5.53 9.26
CA ASP A 215 11.72 4.60 10.13
C ASP A 215 11.37 3.16 9.72
N PRO A 216 12.12 2.54 8.78
CA PRO A 216 11.84 1.18 8.31
C PRO A 216 12.09 0.15 9.42
N GLY A 217 13.00 0.43 10.37
CA GLY A 217 13.28 -0.47 11.50
C GLY A 217 12.19 -0.51 12.58
N ARG A 218 11.05 0.16 12.35
CA ARG A 218 9.85 0.17 13.22
C ARG A 218 8.56 0.12 12.39
N PHE A 219 8.57 -0.61 11.28
CA PHE A 219 7.50 -0.60 10.29
C PHE A 219 6.14 -1.10 10.83
N ASP A 220 6.11 -1.90 11.90
CA ASP A 220 4.89 -2.26 12.66
C ASP A 220 3.98 -1.06 12.93
N ARG A 221 4.56 0.07 13.32
CA ARG A 221 3.80 1.29 13.57
C ARG A 221 3.18 1.87 12.29
N ALA A 222 3.84 1.74 11.14
CA ALA A 222 3.26 2.14 9.86
C ALA A 222 2.16 1.16 9.40
N ILE A 223 2.25 -0.13 9.77
CA ILE A 223 1.19 -1.13 9.56
C ILE A 223 -0.07 -0.78 10.37
N GLU A 224 0.09 -0.20 11.57
CA GLU A 224 -0.98 0.43 12.36
C GLU A 224 -1.45 1.77 11.73
N ASP A 225 -0.59 2.80 11.70
CA ASP A 225 -0.90 4.18 11.28
C ASP A 225 -1.48 4.28 9.84
N TYR A 226 -1.27 3.28 8.97
CA TYR A 226 -1.79 3.23 7.59
C TYR A 226 -2.64 1.99 7.25
N SER A 227 -2.99 1.13 8.22
CA SER A 227 -3.80 -0.08 8.01
C SER A 227 -3.31 -0.98 6.86
N TYR A 228 -2.01 -1.34 6.86
CA TYR A 228 -1.47 -2.24 5.83
C TYR A 228 -2.04 -3.67 5.93
N HIS A 229 -2.52 -4.08 7.10
CA HIS A 229 -3.23 -5.35 7.30
C HIS A 229 -4.54 -5.46 6.51
N LEU A 230 -5.34 -4.38 6.46
CA LEU A 230 -6.48 -4.27 5.54
C LEU A 230 -6.00 -4.36 4.09
N SER A 231 -4.87 -3.73 3.75
CA SER A 231 -4.36 -3.67 2.37
C SER A 231 -4.01 -5.05 1.81
N ALA A 232 -3.24 -5.82 2.58
CA ALA A 232 -2.84 -7.18 2.23
C ALA A 232 -4.08 -8.08 2.04
N ALA A 233 -4.98 -8.11 3.03
CA ALA A 233 -6.20 -8.90 2.97
C ALA A 233 -7.10 -8.50 1.79
N TYR A 234 -7.23 -7.21 1.50
CA TYR A 234 -8.03 -6.69 0.39
C TYR A 234 -7.47 -7.14 -0.97
N TYR A 235 -6.15 -7.08 -1.15
CA TYR A 235 -5.51 -7.50 -2.39
C TYR A 235 -5.64 -9.02 -2.61
N LEU A 236 -5.45 -9.81 -1.56
CA LEU A 236 -5.65 -11.27 -1.58
C LEU A 236 -7.12 -11.65 -1.84
N HIS A 237 -8.08 -10.82 -1.38
CA HIS A 237 -9.51 -10.99 -1.67
C HIS A 237 -9.83 -10.71 -3.15
N VAL A 238 -9.39 -9.56 -3.68
CA VAL A 238 -9.59 -9.20 -5.11
C VAL A 238 -9.01 -10.26 -6.05
N ALA A 239 -7.80 -10.76 -5.76
CA ALA A 239 -7.18 -11.82 -6.56
C ALA A 239 -8.03 -13.12 -6.53
N ARG A 240 -8.48 -13.52 -5.34
CA ARG A 240 -9.33 -14.71 -5.16
C ARG A 240 -10.65 -14.61 -5.92
N SER A 241 -11.27 -13.44 -6.00
CA SER A 241 -12.53 -13.21 -6.73
C SER A 241 -12.42 -13.40 -8.25
N ILE A 242 -11.21 -13.56 -8.82
CA ILE A 242 -10.99 -13.99 -10.22
C ILE A 242 -10.22 -15.31 -10.33
N GLY A 243 -10.22 -16.13 -9.27
CA GLY A 243 -9.54 -17.43 -9.24
C GLY A 243 -8.01 -17.36 -9.15
N VAL A 244 -7.42 -16.18 -8.98
CA VAL A 244 -5.96 -16.03 -8.81
C VAL A 244 -5.59 -16.37 -7.37
N GLN A 245 -4.92 -17.50 -7.18
CA GLN A 245 -4.30 -17.86 -5.90
C GLN A 245 -3.02 -17.04 -5.68
N VAL A 246 -2.95 -16.41 -4.51
CA VAL A 246 -1.77 -15.69 -4.00
C VAL A 246 -1.55 -16.22 -2.57
N ASP A 247 -0.38 -16.79 -2.33
CA ASP A 247 -0.03 -17.47 -1.08
C ASP A 247 0.53 -16.49 -0.03
N SER A 248 1.24 -15.45 -0.49
CA SER A 248 1.96 -14.48 0.34
C SER A 248 1.76 -13.04 -0.12
N PHE A 249 1.75 -12.12 0.85
CA PHE A 249 1.72 -10.68 0.61
C PHE A 249 2.86 -10.00 1.38
N ILE A 250 3.88 -9.54 0.66
CA ILE A 250 5.10 -8.98 1.24
C ILE A 250 5.05 -7.45 1.20
N LEU A 251 5.28 -6.83 2.36
CA LEU A 251 5.52 -5.41 2.48
C LEU A 251 7.04 -5.17 2.45
N ILE A 252 7.51 -4.26 1.59
CA ILE A 252 8.91 -3.82 1.56
C ILE A 252 8.98 -2.36 2.00
N ALA A 253 9.61 -2.10 3.15
CA ALA A 253 9.72 -0.77 3.72
C ALA A 253 11.14 -0.23 3.55
N VAL A 254 11.33 0.79 2.71
CA VAL A 254 12.64 1.40 2.46
C VAL A 254 12.74 2.81 3.05
N GLY A 255 13.76 3.03 3.87
CA GLY A 255 14.05 4.32 4.50
C GLY A 255 14.42 5.39 3.47
N LYS A 256 13.80 6.57 3.57
CA LYS A 256 14.01 7.68 2.61
C LYS A 256 15.42 8.30 2.61
N THR A 257 16.28 7.95 3.56
CA THR A 257 17.62 8.55 3.74
C THR A 257 18.70 7.48 3.76
N SER A 258 19.85 7.76 3.15
CA SER A 258 21.07 6.96 3.25
C SER A 258 21.35 6.55 4.72
N PRO A 259 21.64 5.27 5.02
CA PRO A 259 21.99 4.19 4.08
C PRO A 259 20.80 3.43 3.46
N PHE A 260 19.61 4.04 3.39
CA PHE A 260 18.40 3.49 2.72
C PHE A 260 18.02 2.10 3.23
N LEU A 261 18.02 1.93 4.55
CA LEU A 261 17.69 0.66 5.20
C LEU A 261 16.37 0.08 4.66
N VAL A 262 16.41 -1.19 4.28
CA VAL A 262 15.25 -1.94 3.78
C VAL A 262 14.83 -2.92 4.86
N ASP A 263 13.54 -2.91 5.20
CA ASP A 263 12.87 -3.98 5.92
C ASP A 263 11.91 -4.71 4.97
N VAL A 264 11.70 -6.01 5.21
CA VAL A 264 10.91 -6.90 4.35
C VAL A 264 10.11 -7.84 5.25
N CYS A 265 8.80 -7.61 5.34
CA CYS A 265 7.94 -8.32 6.28
C CYS A 265 6.68 -8.89 5.62
N GLU A 266 6.19 -10.01 6.14
CA GLU A 266 4.87 -10.56 5.91
C GLU A 266 4.06 -10.45 7.20
N LEU A 267 2.76 -10.18 7.09
CA LEU A 267 1.89 -10.04 8.26
C LEU A 267 1.60 -11.39 8.92
N SER A 268 1.40 -11.40 10.24
CA SER A 268 0.97 -12.63 10.90
C SER A 268 -0.43 -13.03 10.42
N SER A 269 -0.70 -14.33 10.42
CA SER A 269 -2.01 -14.88 10.04
C SER A 269 -3.17 -14.39 10.94
N LYS A 270 -2.86 -13.85 12.13
CA LYS A 270 -3.83 -13.23 13.04
C LYS A 270 -4.15 -11.78 12.65
N ASP A 271 -3.14 -11.02 12.23
CA ASP A 271 -3.34 -9.62 11.83
C ASP A 271 -3.96 -9.55 10.42
N LEU A 272 -3.64 -10.54 9.58
CA LEU A 272 -4.28 -10.72 8.28
C LEU A 272 -5.77 -11.09 8.40
N SER A 273 -6.19 -11.86 9.42
CA SER A 273 -7.62 -12.16 9.62
C SER A 273 -8.42 -10.92 10.04
N ILE A 274 -7.85 -10.04 10.88
CA ILE A 274 -8.42 -8.71 11.15
C ILE A 274 -8.55 -7.91 9.85
N GLY A 275 -7.53 -7.96 8.98
CA GLY A 275 -7.60 -7.37 7.64
C GLY A 275 -8.73 -7.92 6.77
N GLN A 276 -9.06 -9.22 6.89
CA GLN A 276 -10.16 -9.87 6.15
C GLN A 276 -11.53 -9.44 6.68
N GLU A 277 -11.70 -9.33 7.99
CA GLU A 277 -12.92 -8.79 8.62
C GLU A 277 -13.18 -7.33 8.18
N LEU A 278 -12.14 -6.49 8.20
CA LEU A 278 -12.21 -5.11 7.72
C LEU A 278 -12.49 -5.02 6.21
N THR A 279 -11.88 -5.90 5.41
CA THR A 279 -12.13 -6.01 3.96
C THR A 279 -13.59 -6.32 3.67
N ARG A 280 -14.16 -7.32 4.35
CA ARG A 280 -15.57 -7.70 4.22
C ARG A 280 -16.49 -6.54 4.58
N ALA A 281 -16.28 -5.92 5.75
CA ALA A 281 -17.06 -4.77 6.21
C ALA A 281 -17.00 -3.57 5.25
N ALA A 282 -15.82 -3.26 4.68
CA ALA A 282 -15.66 -2.17 3.73
C ALA A 282 -16.41 -2.42 2.40
N ILE A 283 -16.34 -3.65 1.88
CA ILE A 283 -17.04 -4.03 0.64
C ILE A 283 -18.56 -4.03 0.88
N ASP A 284 -19.05 -4.58 1.99
CA ASP A 284 -20.49 -4.62 2.30
C ASP A 284 -21.07 -3.23 2.53
N LEU A 285 -20.35 -2.33 3.21
CA LEU A 285 -20.72 -0.94 3.39
C LEU A 285 -20.76 -0.19 2.05
N PHE A 286 -19.76 -0.40 1.18
CA PHE A 286 -19.73 0.18 -0.16
C PHE A 286 -20.90 -0.31 -1.02
N ALA A 287 -21.16 -1.62 -1.03
CA ALA A 287 -22.27 -2.23 -1.74
C ALA A 287 -23.64 -1.73 -1.23
N HIS A 288 -23.78 -1.53 0.08
CA HIS A 288 -24.96 -0.92 0.68
C HIS A 288 -25.14 0.54 0.22
N CYS A 289 -24.10 1.36 0.34
CA CYS A 289 -24.12 2.76 -0.09
C CYS A 289 -24.42 2.92 -1.59
N GLN A 290 -23.90 2.03 -2.45
CA GLN A 290 -24.25 1.97 -3.87
C GLN A 290 -25.73 1.62 -4.09
N ARG A 291 -26.25 0.56 -3.46
CA ARG A 291 -27.65 0.12 -3.64
C ARG A 291 -28.68 1.12 -3.10
N ALA A 292 -28.35 1.85 -2.04
CA ALA A 292 -29.24 2.84 -1.42
C ALA A 292 -29.02 4.28 -1.95
N ASP A 293 -28.07 4.47 -2.86
CA ASP A 293 -27.40 5.75 -3.21
C ASP A 293 -27.20 6.73 -2.03
N THR A 294 -26.97 6.18 -0.84
CA THR A 294 -26.91 6.90 0.43
C THR A 294 -25.51 6.75 1.00
N TRP A 295 -24.83 7.88 1.19
CA TRP A 295 -23.41 7.94 1.54
C TRP A 295 -23.25 8.75 2.84
N PRO A 296 -23.36 8.09 4.02
CA PRO A 296 -23.34 8.79 5.32
C PRO A 296 -22.07 9.62 5.55
N GLY A 297 -22.27 10.85 6.03
CA GLY A 297 -21.22 11.70 6.60
C GLY A 297 -21.11 11.52 8.12
N LEU A 298 -20.55 12.53 8.79
CA LEU A 298 -20.65 12.63 10.25
C LEU A 298 -22.10 12.93 10.69
N PRO A 299 -22.54 12.51 11.89
CA PRO A 299 -23.85 12.86 12.43
C PRO A 299 -24.06 14.38 12.49
N ALA A 300 -25.25 14.84 12.14
CA ALA A 300 -25.66 16.25 12.15
C ALA A 300 -25.99 16.76 13.57
N GLU A 301 -25.17 16.40 14.56
CA GLU A 301 -25.43 16.60 15.99
C GLU A 301 -24.34 17.44 16.68
N LEU A 302 -24.74 18.21 17.68
CA LEU A 302 -23.81 19.05 18.46
C LEU A 302 -23.01 18.20 19.47
N ARG A 303 -21.84 17.71 19.04
CA ARG A 303 -20.91 16.96 19.89
C ARG A 303 -20.13 17.87 20.84
N THR A 304 -20.26 17.66 22.14
CA THR A 304 -19.30 18.18 23.14
C THR A 304 -17.93 17.52 22.96
N ALA A 305 -16.90 18.33 22.67
CA ALA A 305 -15.52 17.84 22.57
C ALA A 305 -14.81 17.87 23.95
N THR A 306 -14.07 16.82 24.27
CA THR A 306 -13.27 16.72 25.51
C THR A 306 -11.77 16.89 25.21
N LEU A 307 -11.06 17.60 26.09
CA LEU A 307 -9.60 17.57 26.09
C LEU A 307 -9.11 16.22 26.67
N PRO A 308 -8.10 15.57 26.08
CA PRO A 308 -7.45 14.41 26.67
C PRO A 308 -6.73 14.77 27.98
N ASP A 309 -6.74 13.88 28.96
CA ASP A 309 -6.28 14.21 30.32
C ASP A 309 -4.79 14.56 30.40
N ARG A 310 -3.96 13.95 29.53
CA ARG A 310 -2.55 14.33 29.34
C ARG A 310 -2.34 15.79 28.93
N ILE A 311 -3.36 16.44 28.37
CA ILE A 311 -3.35 17.87 27.98
C ILE A 311 -3.89 18.72 29.13
N ARG A 312 -4.94 18.27 29.83
CA ARG A 312 -5.46 18.94 31.05
C ARG A 312 -4.35 19.09 32.09
N TYR A 313 -3.71 17.98 32.46
CA TYR A 313 -2.60 17.94 33.41
C TYR A 313 -1.42 18.87 33.03
N ARG A 314 -1.12 19.00 31.72
CA ARG A 314 -0.11 19.95 31.23
C ARG A 314 -0.54 21.41 31.36
N ALA A 315 -1.83 21.69 31.14
CA ALA A 315 -2.40 23.02 31.35
C ALA A 315 -2.41 23.38 32.85
N ASP A 316 -2.80 22.45 33.72
CA ASP A 316 -2.83 22.64 35.18
C ASP A 316 -1.43 23.01 35.72
N ILE A 317 -0.39 22.29 35.29
CA ILE A 317 1.02 22.62 35.60
C ILE A 317 1.43 24.00 35.07
N ALA A 318 1.01 24.36 33.85
CA ALA A 318 1.35 25.65 33.24
C ALA A 318 0.67 26.82 33.97
N ILE A 319 -0.60 26.65 34.35
CA ILE A 319 -1.37 27.61 35.14
C ILE A 319 -0.71 27.79 36.51
N GLN A 320 -0.44 26.69 37.22
CA GLN A 320 0.19 26.74 38.55
C GLN A 320 1.54 27.48 38.51
N ARG A 321 2.39 27.18 37.51
CA ARG A 321 3.68 27.88 37.32
C ARG A 321 3.49 29.39 37.11
N ALA A 322 2.56 29.79 36.25
CA ALA A 322 2.27 31.21 36.01
C ALA A 322 1.79 31.92 37.30
N THR A 323 0.90 31.29 38.06
CA THR A 323 0.42 31.81 39.36
C THR A 323 1.55 31.95 40.38
N THR A 324 2.44 30.96 40.49
CA THR A 324 3.61 31.02 41.37
C THR A 324 4.53 32.17 40.97
N THR A 325 4.96 32.26 39.70
CA THR A 325 5.88 33.32 39.23
C THR A 325 5.32 34.73 39.41
N ILE A 326 4.01 34.95 39.21
CA ILE A 326 3.37 36.23 39.50
C ILE A 326 3.39 36.52 41.01
N THR A 327 3.07 35.53 41.85
CA THR A 327 3.00 35.70 43.31
C THR A 327 4.37 35.99 43.93
N GLU A 328 5.43 35.38 43.40
CA GLU A 328 6.82 35.61 43.81
C GLU A 328 7.33 36.96 43.30
N GLY A 329 7.09 37.29 42.03
CA GLY A 329 7.48 38.58 41.43
C GLY A 329 6.75 39.80 42.01
N THR A 330 5.63 39.60 42.72
CA THR A 330 4.89 40.67 43.43
C THR A 330 5.31 40.79 44.91
N ARG A 331 6.33 40.03 45.35
CA ARG A 331 6.88 40.04 46.72
C ARG A 331 8.32 40.58 46.81
N ALA A 332 8.87 41.04 45.69
CA ALA A 332 10.19 41.65 45.56
C ALA A 332 10.07 43.16 45.28
#